data_AF-A0A3D8UP39-F1
#
_entry.id   AF-A0A3D8UP39-F1
#
_cell.length_a   1.000
_cell.length_b   1.000
_cell.length_c   1.000
_cell.angle_alpha   90.00
_cell.angle_beta   90.00
_cell.angle_gamma   90.00
#
_symmetry.space_group_name_H-M   'P 1'
#
loop_
_entity.id
_entity.type
_entity.pdbx_description
1 polymer ?
#
loop_
_entity_poly.entity_id
_entity_poly.type
_entity_poly.pdbx_seq_one_letter_code
_entity_poly.pdbx_strand_id
1 'polypeptide(L)'
;MEKTLLTLSTVFGLAIASSAMANEAESMKQQELRACDMQAQQLPKEVRAKQQESCKCVVENTDYDALVEAKKSGDMAKVQQLKDKASQACRGPQ
;
A
#
# COMPACT_ATOMS: atom_id res chain seq x y z
N MET A 1 9.67 -14.13 59.83
CA MET A 1 8.94 -13.32 58.83
C MET A 1 9.71 -13.39 57.54
N GLU A 2 9.37 -14.33 56.65
CA GLU A 2 9.96 -14.42 55.32
C GLU A 2 8.92 -13.91 54.32
N LYS A 3 9.18 -12.74 53.73
CA LYS A 3 8.36 -12.17 52.65
C LYS A 3 9.16 -12.29 51.37
N THR A 4 8.98 -13.41 50.69
CA THR A 4 9.50 -13.66 49.34
C THR A 4 8.71 -12.81 48.35
N LEU A 5 9.28 -11.66 47.99
CA LEU A 5 8.83 -10.82 46.89
C LEU A 5 9.23 -11.50 45.57
N LEU A 6 8.29 -12.23 44.97
CA LEU A 6 8.37 -12.66 43.57
C LEU A 6 7.91 -11.48 42.70
N THR A 7 8.84 -10.60 42.33
CA THR A 7 8.65 -9.61 41.27
C THR A 7 8.64 -10.34 39.92
N LEU A 8 7.44 -10.66 39.44
CA LEU A 8 7.16 -11.12 38.09
C LEU A 8 7.47 -9.98 37.11
N SER A 9 8.73 -9.84 36.71
CA SER A 9 9.14 -8.93 35.63
C SER A 9 8.94 -9.64 34.30
N THR A 10 7.69 -9.66 33.84
CA THR A 10 7.33 -10.13 32.51
C THR A 10 7.74 -9.05 31.49
N VAL A 11 9.02 -9.01 31.13
CA VAL A 11 9.46 -8.30 29.91
C VAL A 11 9.08 -9.18 28.73
N PHE A 12 7.80 -9.17 28.37
CA PHE A 12 7.31 -9.83 27.18
C PHE A 12 7.76 -9.00 25.98
N GLY A 13 8.60 -9.62 25.15
CA GLY A 13 9.32 -9.00 24.06
C GLY A 13 8.40 -8.31 23.05
N LEU A 14 8.77 -7.09 22.71
CA LEU A 14 8.13 -6.30 21.66
C LEU A 14 9.14 -6.07 20.53
N ALA A 15 9.39 -7.09 19.71
CA ALA A 15 10.22 -6.92 18.51
C ALA A 15 10.01 -8.03 17.48
N ILE A 16 8.77 -8.35 17.10
CA ILE A 16 8.52 -9.07 15.85
C ILE A 16 7.24 -8.53 15.19
N ALA A 17 7.33 -7.34 14.58
CA ALA A 17 6.26 -6.79 13.77
C ALA A 17 6.83 -6.15 12.49
N SER A 18 7.59 -6.93 11.72
CA SER A 18 8.15 -6.45 10.44
C SER A 18 7.87 -7.36 9.25
N SER A 19 7.30 -8.56 9.44
CA SER A 19 7.00 -9.49 8.34
C SER A 19 5.55 -9.46 7.85
N ALA A 20 4.60 -8.91 8.62
CA ALA A 20 3.20 -8.81 8.19
C ALA A 20 2.95 -7.68 7.16
N MET A 21 3.79 -6.63 7.19
CA MET A 21 3.56 -5.41 6.40
C MET A 21 3.86 -5.59 4.90
N ALA A 22 4.91 -6.33 4.56
CA ALA A 22 5.28 -6.58 3.17
C ALA A 22 4.19 -7.34 2.39
N ASN A 23 3.50 -8.28 3.07
CA ASN A 23 2.44 -9.09 2.45
C ASN A 23 1.20 -8.25 2.09
N GLU A 24 0.86 -7.24 2.91
CA GLU A 24 -0.30 -6.38 2.65
C GLU A 24 -0.05 -5.40 1.50
N ALA A 25 1.13 -4.78 1.45
CA ALA A 25 1.53 -3.86 0.40
C ALA A 25 1.58 -4.57 -0.97
N GLU A 26 2.23 -5.74 -1.02
CA GLU A 26 2.32 -6.53 -2.25
C GLU A 26 0.94 -7.03 -2.71
N SER A 27 0.10 -7.49 -1.78
CA SER A 27 -1.28 -7.91 -2.08
C SER A 27 -2.11 -6.77 -2.69
N MET A 28 -2.02 -5.55 -2.13
CA MET A 28 -2.71 -4.39 -2.70
C MET A 28 -2.20 -4.05 -4.11
N LYS A 29 -0.87 -4.06 -4.32
CA LYS A 29 -0.29 -3.85 -5.65
C LYS A 29 -0.83 -4.85 -6.67
N GLN A 30 -0.83 -6.14 -6.34
CA GLN A 30 -1.34 -7.19 -7.22
C GLN A 30 -2.85 -7.09 -7.45
N GLN A 31 -3.61 -6.63 -6.47
CA GLN A 31 -5.03 -6.36 -6.63
C GLN A 31 -5.27 -5.20 -7.61
N GLU A 32 -4.54 -4.11 -7.48
CA GLU A 32 -4.70 -2.95 -8.36
C GLU A 32 -4.22 -3.24 -9.79
N LEU A 33 -3.13 -4.00 -9.99
CA LEU A 33 -2.72 -4.47 -11.32
C LEU A 33 -3.83 -5.28 -12.01
N ARG A 34 -4.46 -6.22 -11.28
CA ARG A 34 -5.60 -6.99 -11.81
C ARG A 34 -6.80 -6.09 -12.12
N ALA A 35 -7.06 -5.09 -11.27
CA ALA A 35 -8.11 -4.11 -11.53
C ALA A 35 -7.82 -3.29 -12.80
N CYS A 36 -6.57 -2.89 -13.05
CA CYS A 36 -6.18 -2.22 -14.29
C CYS A 36 -6.47 -3.08 -15.52
N ASP A 37 -6.14 -4.37 -15.48
CA ASP A 37 -6.40 -5.29 -16.59
C ASP A 37 -7.90 -5.48 -16.83
N MET A 38 -8.70 -5.63 -15.78
CA MET A 38 -10.16 -5.75 -15.89
C MET A 38 -10.81 -4.46 -16.41
N GLN A 39 -10.40 -3.30 -15.90
CA GLN A 39 -10.92 -2.00 -16.35
C GLN A 39 -10.58 -1.78 -17.83
N ALA A 40 -9.36 -2.09 -18.26
CA ALA A 40 -8.98 -1.98 -19.66
C ALA A 40 -9.81 -2.88 -20.58
N GLN A 41 -10.15 -4.10 -20.13
CA GLN A 41 -11.00 -5.02 -20.90
C GLN A 41 -12.42 -4.50 -21.12
N GLN A 42 -12.93 -3.64 -20.23
CA GLN A 42 -14.25 -3.01 -20.37
C GLN A 42 -14.24 -1.82 -21.35
N LEU A 43 -13.06 -1.35 -21.76
CA LEU A 43 -12.92 -0.21 -22.66
C LEU A 43 -12.87 -0.65 -24.14
N PRO A 44 -13.27 0.27 -25.06
CA PRO A 44 -13.05 0.11 -26.50
C PRO A 44 -11.58 -0.17 -26.84
N LYS A 45 -11.35 -0.95 -27.90
CA LYS A 45 -9.99 -1.40 -28.28
C LYS A 45 -9.06 -0.23 -28.56
N GLU A 46 -9.59 0.88 -29.06
CA GLU A 46 -8.82 2.08 -29.44
C GLU A 46 -8.16 2.75 -28.23
N VAL A 47 -8.77 2.67 -27.05
CA VAL A 47 -8.29 3.33 -25.82
C VAL A 47 -7.78 2.34 -24.76
N ARG A 48 -8.08 1.05 -24.94
CA ARG A 48 -7.71 -0.03 -24.02
C ARG A 48 -6.23 -0.03 -23.66
N ALA A 49 -5.35 -0.06 -24.66
CA ALA A 49 -3.90 -0.17 -24.43
C ALA A 49 -3.38 1.04 -23.65
N LYS A 50 -3.77 2.25 -24.06
CA LYS A 50 -3.36 3.50 -23.41
C LYS A 50 -3.85 3.60 -21.96
N GLN A 51 -5.09 3.20 -21.69
CA GLN A 51 -5.61 3.21 -20.31
C GLN A 51 -5.02 2.09 -19.45
N GLN A 52 -4.75 0.93 -20.02
CA GLN A 52 -4.06 -0.14 -19.30
C GLN A 52 -2.66 0.30 -18.88
N GLU A 53 -1.91 0.90 -19.79
CA GLU A 53 -0.56 1.43 -19.55
C GLU A 53 -0.59 2.55 -18.51
N SER A 54 -1.52 3.51 -18.65
CA SER A 54 -1.66 4.61 -17.67
C SER A 54 -1.98 4.09 -16.28
N CYS A 55 -2.89 3.11 -16.16
CA CYS A 55 -3.24 2.51 -14.88
C CYS A 55 -2.06 1.75 -14.26
N LYS A 56 -1.37 0.92 -15.06
CA LYS A 56 -0.19 0.18 -14.61
C LYS A 56 0.92 1.11 -14.14
N CYS A 57 1.16 2.21 -14.85
CA CYS A 57 2.13 3.22 -14.43
C CYS A 57 1.81 3.76 -13.03
N VAL A 58 0.55 4.11 -12.75
CA VAL A 58 0.16 4.64 -11.43
C VAL A 58 0.37 3.60 -10.34
N VAL A 59 0.00 2.34 -10.61
CA VAL A 59 0.25 1.23 -9.68
C VAL A 59 1.75 1.07 -9.42
N GLU A 60 2.59 1.08 -10.45
CA GLU A 60 4.03 0.93 -10.28
C GLU A 60 4.70 2.10 -9.55
N ASN A 61 4.14 3.31 -9.65
CA ASN A 61 4.63 4.51 -8.97
C ASN A 61 3.97 4.74 -7.59
N THR A 62 3.05 3.88 -7.17
CA THR A 62 2.42 3.98 -5.84
C THR A 62 3.34 3.36 -4.78
N ASP A 63 3.66 4.14 -3.77
CA ASP A 63 4.34 3.66 -2.57
C ASP A 63 3.34 2.94 -1.66
N TYR A 64 3.18 1.63 -1.88
CA TYR A 64 2.19 0.82 -1.17
C TYR A 64 2.50 0.64 0.30
N ASP A 65 3.76 0.60 0.70
CA ASP A 65 4.14 0.53 2.11
C ASP A 65 3.69 1.80 2.83
N ALA A 66 3.99 2.98 2.28
CA ALA A 66 3.51 4.24 2.83
C ALA A 66 1.97 4.35 2.79
N LEU A 67 1.32 3.76 1.77
CA LEU A 67 -0.13 3.76 1.65
C LEU A 67 -0.81 2.88 2.69
N VAL A 68 -0.26 1.69 2.98
CA VAL A 68 -0.72 0.80 4.06
C VAL A 68 -0.65 1.55 5.38
N GLU A 69 0.51 2.12 5.69
CA GLU A 69 0.73 2.81 6.96
C GLU A 69 -0.20 4.02 7.13
N ALA A 70 -0.37 4.83 6.08
CA ALA A 70 -1.29 5.96 6.09
C ALA A 70 -2.77 5.53 6.27
N LYS A 71 -3.19 4.40 5.68
CA LYS A 71 -4.53 3.85 5.89
C LYS A 71 -4.72 3.36 7.32
N LYS A 72 -3.73 2.70 7.90
CA LYS A 72 -3.77 2.19 9.28
C LYS A 72 -3.82 3.31 10.31
N SER A 73 -3.06 4.39 10.09
CA SER A 73 -3.06 5.56 10.96
C SER A 73 -4.28 6.48 10.77
N GLY A 74 -5.09 6.25 9.73
CA GLY A 74 -6.23 7.10 9.39
C GLY A 74 -5.84 8.44 8.75
N ASP A 75 -4.59 8.59 8.30
CA ASP A 75 -4.09 9.79 7.65
C ASP A 75 -4.56 9.87 6.19
N MET A 76 -5.81 10.31 6.01
CA MET A 76 -6.42 10.44 4.69
C MET A 76 -5.75 11.53 3.83
N ALA A 77 -5.12 12.53 4.45
CA ALA A 77 -4.36 13.54 3.72
C ALA A 77 -3.12 12.91 3.08
N LYS A 78 -2.42 12.05 3.82
CA LYS A 78 -1.27 11.30 3.29
C LYS A 78 -1.68 10.29 2.23
N VAL A 79 -2.80 9.58 2.43
CA VAL A 79 -3.36 8.67 1.41
C VAL A 79 -3.61 9.41 0.09
N GLN A 80 -4.23 10.59 0.16
CA GLN A 80 -4.51 11.38 -1.04
C GLN A 80 -3.21 11.87 -1.70
N GLN A 81 -2.28 12.39 -0.90
CA GLN A 81 -0.97 12.85 -1.40
C GLN A 81 -0.21 11.74 -2.14
N LEU A 82 -0.21 10.52 -1.61
CA LEU A 82 0.47 9.37 -2.23
C LEU A 82 -0.14 9.02 -3.58
N LYS A 83 -1.48 9.00 -3.68
CA LYS A 83 -2.20 8.75 -4.94
C LYS A 83 -1.95 9.85 -5.98
N ASP A 84 -1.95 11.10 -5.55
CA ASP A 84 -1.71 12.24 -6.44
C ASP A 84 -0.29 12.21 -6.98
N LYS A 85 0.70 11.89 -6.14
CA LYS A 85 2.11 11.75 -6.54
C LYS A 85 2.29 10.64 -7.56
N ALA A 86 1.70 9.47 -7.33
CA ALA A 86 1.75 8.35 -8.27
C ALA A 86 1.09 8.71 -9.61
N SER A 87 -0.05 9.43 -9.57
CA SER A 87 -0.74 9.90 -10.76
C SER A 87 0.05 10.94 -11.55
N GLN A 88 0.74 11.86 -10.86
CA GLN A 88 1.55 12.89 -11.48
C GLN A 88 2.78 12.31 -12.16
N ALA A 89 3.41 11.28 -11.59
CA ALA A 89 4.55 10.59 -12.20
C ALA A 89 4.22 9.97 -13.58
N CYS A 90 2.95 9.67 -13.81
CA CYS A 90 2.45 9.03 -15.04
C CYS A 90 1.80 9.99 -16.02
N ARG A 91 1.64 11.26 -15.66
CA ARG A 91 1.28 12.31 -16.62
C ARG A 91 2.60 12.76 -17.27
N GLY A 92 2.86 12.27 -18.48
CA GLY A 92 3.99 12.76 -19.28
C GLY A 92 3.96 14.28 -19.47
N PRO A 93 5.06 14.91 -19.92
CA PRO A 93 5.07 16.34 -20.24
C PRO A 93 3.94 16.63 -21.24
N GLN A 94 3.07 17.58 -20.88
CA GLN A 94 1.99 18.06 -21.74
C GLN A 94 2.55 18.73 -22.99
#